data_AF-A0A939A478-F1
#
_entry.id   AF-A0A939A478-F1
#
_cell.length_a   1.000
_cell.length_b   1.000
_cell.length_c   1.000
_cell.angle_alpha   90.00
_cell.angle_beta   90.00
_cell.angle_gamma   90.00
#
_symmetry.space_group_name_H-M   'P 1'
#
loop_
_entity.id
_entity.type
_entity.pdbx_description
1 polymer ?
#
loop_
_entity_poly.entity_id
_entity_poly.type
_entity_poly.pdbx_seq_one_letter_code
_entity_poly.pdbx_strand_id
1 'polypeptide(L)'
;MDNLEQCYQVLDVSSDASVDEIKQAYKDLFQVWHPDRYAHNPRLQRKAEAELKAINSAYEIIMESLASGHNVRKTTIGIIFDF
;
A
#
# COMPACT_ATOMS: atom_id res chain seq x y z
N MET A 1 15.66 -1.16 13.40
CA MET A 1 14.67 -2.21 13.14
C MET A 1 13.68 -1.63 12.15
N ASP A 2 13.72 -2.07 10.91
CA ASP A 2 12.71 -1.72 9.91
C ASP A 2 11.37 -2.25 10.40
N ASN A 3 10.46 -1.36 10.81
CA ASN A 3 9.22 -1.73 11.48
C ASN A 3 8.22 -2.27 10.46
N LEU A 4 8.44 -3.51 10.02
CA LEU A 4 7.51 -4.29 9.22
C LEU A 4 6.12 -4.33 9.87
N GLU A 5 6.05 -4.47 11.20
CA GLU A 5 4.80 -4.40 11.97
C GLU A 5 4.04 -3.10 11.72
N GLN A 6 4.74 -1.95 11.65
CA GLN A 6 4.12 -0.67 11.36
C GLN A 6 3.61 -0.61 9.91
N CYS A 7 4.29 -1.27 8.97
CA CYS A 7 3.82 -1.38 7.59
C CYS A 7 2.54 -2.22 7.52
N TYR A 8 2.49 -3.36 8.22
CA TYR A 8 1.29 -4.19 8.32
C TYR A 8 0.12 -3.43 8.96
N GLN A 9 0.38 -2.64 10.01
CA GLN A 9 -0.63 -1.76 10.61
C GLN A 9 -1.14 -0.67 9.65
N VAL A 10 -0.28 -0.07 8.82
CA VAL A 10 -0.70 0.93 7.82
C VAL A 10 -1.63 0.31 6.77
N LEU A 11 -1.41 -0.96 6.42
CA LEU A 11 -2.27 -1.69 5.50
C LEU A 11 -3.49 -2.32 6.19
N ASP A 12 -3.65 -2.15 7.51
CA ASP A 12 -4.67 -2.80 8.34
C ASP A 12 -4.71 -4.33 8.14
N VAL A 13 -3.54 -4.94 8.01
CA VAL A 13 -3.37 -6.38 7.83
C VAL A 13 -2.59 -6.98 8.98
N SER A 14 -2.81 -8.28 9.21
CA SER A 14 -2.02 -9.03 10.18
C SER A 14 -0.59 -9.24 9.68
N SER A 15 0.37 -9.34 10.62
CA SER A 15 1.77 -9.67 10.31
C SER A 15 1.98 -11.07 9.74
N ASP A 16 0.96 -11.94 9.87
CA ASP A 16 0.90 -13.29 9.28
C ASP A 16 0.08 -13.33 7.96
N ALA A 17 -0.42 -12.17 7.51
CA ALA A 17 -1.29 -12.11 6.33
C ALA A 17 -0.56 -12.58 5.05
N SER A 18 -1.28 -13.29 4.19
CA SER A 18 -0.75 -13.73 2.90
C SER A 18 -0.63 -12.57 1.90
N VAL A 19 0.25 -12.72 0.90
CA VAL A 19 0.41 -11.74 -0.19
C VAL A 19 -0.91 -11.37 -0.86
N ASP A 20 -1.85 -12.32 -0.96
CA ASP A 20 -3.18 -12.07 -1.51
C ASP A 20 -4.01 -11.12 -0.61
N GLU A 21 -4.02 -11.36 0.70
CA GLU A 21 -4.69 -10.48 1.68
C GLU A 21 -4.08 -9.09 1.69
N ILE A 22 -2.75 -8.98 1.64
CA ILE A 22 -2.03 -7.70 1.56
C ILE A 22 -2.45 -6.92 0.30
N LYS A 23 -2.58 -7.60 -0.85
CA LYS A 23 -3.08 -6.99 -2.09
C LYS A 23 -4.54 -6.59 -2.01
N GLN A 24 -5.38 -7.38 -1.34
CA GLN A 24 -6.79 -7.07 -1.15
C GLN A 24 -6.97 -5.84 -0.25
N ALA A 25 -6.28 -5.79 0.89
CA ALA A 25 -6.31 -4.66 1.80
C ALA A 25 -5.76 -3.38 1.16
N TYR A 26 -4.65 -3.48 0.39
CA TYR A 26 -4.14 -2.38 -0.41
C TYR A 26 -5.21 -1.82 -1.36
N LYS A 27 -5.93 -2.69 -2.08
CA LYS A 27 -7.00 -2.25 -2.99
C LYS A 27 -8.17 -1.58 -2.25
N ASP A 28 -8.57 -2.11 -1.10
CA ASP A 28 -9.65 -1.53 -0.30
C ASP A 28 -9.26 -0.13 0.19
N LEU A 29 -8.07 0.01 0.77
CA LEU A 29 -7.54 1.31 1.20
C LEU A 29 -7.39 2.30 0.05
N PHE A 30 -7.00 1.83 -1.14
CA PHE A 30 -6.92 2.67 -2.33
C PHE A 30 -8.30 3.19 -2.77
N GLN A 31 -9.32 2.34 -2.71
CA GLN A 31 -10.71 2.75 -2.98
C GLN A 31 -11.26 3.69 -1.91
N VAL A 32 -10.86 3.52 -0.65
CA VAL A 32 -11.21 4.44 0.45
C VAL A 32 -10.56 5.80 0.21
N TRP A 33 -9.25 5.84 -0.04
CA TRP A 33 -8.47 7.06 -0.24
C TRP A 33 -8.48 7.59 -1.69
N HIS A 34 -9.46 7.21 -2.50
CA HIS A 34 -9.49 7.62 -3.91
C HIS A 34 -9.76 9.14 -4.04
N PRO A 35 -8.94 9.89 -4.79
CA PRO A 35 -9.04 11.35 -4.94
C PRO A 35 -10.39 11.81 -5.49
N ASP A 36 -11.03 10.99 -6.33
CA ASP A 36 -12.33 11.28 -6.93
C ASP A 36 -13.41 11.45 -5.86
N ARG A 37 -13.35 10.65 -4.78
CA ARG A 37 -14.26 10.76 -3.63
C ARG A 37 -14.07 12.07 -2.86
N TYR A 38 -12.88 12.66 -2.97
CA TYR A 38 -12.49 13.90 -2.30
C TYR A 38 -12.30 15.07 -3.25
N ALA A 39 -12.76 14.96 -4.51
CA ALA A 39 -12.60 16.01 -5.51
C ALA A 39 -13.23 17.35 -5.09
N HIS A 40 -14.29 17.29 -4.29
CA HIS A 40 -14.94 18.46 -3.70
C HIS A 40 -14.20 19.07 -2.49
N ASN A 41 -13.18 18.41 -1.94
CA ASN A 41 -12.51 18.81 -0.70
C ASN A 41 -10.96 18.76 -0.84
N PRO A 42 -10.30 19.89 -1.19
CA PRO A 42 -8.85 19.92 -1.44
C PRO A 42 -7.99 19.63 -0.20
N ARG A 43 -8.53 19.80 1.01
CA ARG A 43 -7.86 19.36 2.25
C ARG A 43 -7.83 17.84 2.38
N LEU A 44 -8.91 17.16 2.00
CA LEU A 44 -9.01 15.71 2.08
C LEU A 44 -8.24 15.04 0.94
N GLN A 45 -8.25 15.63 -0.26
CA GLN A 45 -7.43 15.17 -1.38
C GLN A 45 -5.94 15.09 -1.01
N ARG A 46 -5.38 16.15 -0.43
CA ARG A 46 -3.98 16.14 0.04
C ARG A 46 -3.71 15.11 1.14
N LYS A 47 -4.68 14.87 2.02
CA LYS A 47 -4.57 13.80 3.02
C LYS A 47 -4.58 12.43 2.36
N ALA A 48 -5.48 12.22 1.42
CA ALA A 48 -5.63 10.98 0.69
C ALA A 48 -4.35 10.63 -0.09
N GLU A 49 -3.72 11.60 -0.77
CA GLU A 49 -2.41 11.42 -1.39
C GLU A 49 -1.32 11.03 -0.37
N ALA A 50 -1.30 11.67 0.80
CA ALA A 50 -0.32 11.36 1.85
C ALA A 50 -0.50 9.94 2.41
N GLU A 51 -1.75 9.53 2.66
CA GLU A 51 -2.09 8.18 3.12
C GLU A 51 -1.78 7.14 2.05
N LEU A 52 -2.19 7.37 0.80
CA LEU A 52 -1.86 6.50 -0.34
C LEU A 52 -0.35 6.31 -0.50
N LYS A 53 0.42 7.38 -0.31
CA LYS A 53 1.89 7.30 -0.35
C LYS A 53 2.44 6.44 0.79
N ALA A 54 1.90 6.57 2.00
CA ALA A 54 2.29 5.74 3.14
C ALA A 54 1.94 4.26 2.90
N ILE A 55 0.74 3.99 2.39
CA ILE A 55 0.26 2.65 2.02
C ILE A 55 1.16 2.02 0.95
N ASN A 56 1.52 2.79 -0.10
CA ASN A 56 2.45 2.32 -1.14
C ASN A 56 3.82 1.95 -0.58
N SER A 57 4.42 2.83 0.23
CA SER A 57 5.72 2.55 0.86
C SER A 57 5.66 1.31 1.77
N ALA A 58 4.60 1.19 2.57
CA ALA A 58 4.41 0.04 3.44
C ALA A 58 4.24 -1.27 2.64
N TYR A 59 3.44 -1.25 1.56
CA TYR A 59 3.25 -2.39 0.67
C TYR A 59 4.57 -2.83 0.00
N GLU A 60 5.38 -1.88 -0.49
CA GLU A 60 6.69 -2.20 -1.06
C GLU A 60 7.62 -2.85 -0.03
N ILE A 61 7.70 -2.31 1.19
CA ILE A 61 8.56 -2.86 2.25
C ILE A 61 8.12 -4.28 2.62
N ILE A 62 6.82 -4.52 2.76
CA ILE A 62 6.26 -5.84 3.05
C ILE A 62 6.59 -6.80 1.90
N MET A 63 6.31 -6.40 0.66
CA MET A 63 6.58 -7.23 -0.52
C MET A 63 8.07 -7.52 -0.70
N GLU A 64 8.96 -6.56 -0.43
CA GLU A 64 10.41 -6.73 -0.49
C GLU A 64 10.92 -7.67 0.62
N SER A 65 10.33 -7.58 1.82
CA SER A 65 10.63 -8.51 2.91
C SER A 65 10.17 -9.93 2.59
N LEU A 66 9.00 -10.10 1.98
CA LEU A 66 8.48 -11.38 1.51
C LEU A 66 9.27 -11.91 0.30
N ALA A 67 9.74 -11.02 -0.58
CA ALA A 67 10.50 -11.35 -1.78
C ALA A 67 12.00 -11.55 -1.53
N SER A 68 12.56 -11.15 -0.39
CA SER A 68 13.98 -11.33 -0.06
C SER A 68 14.45 -12.82 -0.03
N GLY A 69 13.55 -13.78 -0.23
CA GLY A 69 13.86 -15.19 -0.48
C GLY A 69 13.96 -15.62 -1.96
N HIS A 70 13.59 -14.79 -2.94
CA HIS A 70 13.66 -15.14 -4.35
C HIS A 70 13.73 -13.88 -5.23
N ASN A 71 14.68 -13.86 -6.18
CA ASN A 71 14.94 -12.80 -7.15
C ASN A 71 13.68 -12.39 -7.96
N VAL A 72 12.81 -11.57 -7.38
CA VAL A 72 11.71 -10.88 -8.07
C VAL A 72 12.32 -9.63 -8.69
N ARG A 73 12.96 -9.88 -9.83
CA ARG A 73 13.26 -8.93 -10.92
C ARG A 73 12.27 -7.76 -10.87
N LYS A 74 12.80 -6.56 -10.65
CA LYS A 74 12.13 -5.24 -10.74
C LYS A 74 11.54 -5.01 -12.14
N THR A 75 10.60 -5.83 -12.56
CA THR A 75 9.98 -5.75 -13.87
C THR A 75 8.48 -5.87 -13.65
N THR A 76 7.80 -4.74 -13.77
CA THR A 76 6.35 -4.65 -13.99
C THR A 76 5.43 -4.73 -12.77
N ILE A 77 5.92 -4.48 -11.55
CA ILE A 77 5.03 -3.89 -10.53
C ILE A 77 5.05 -2.38 -10.70
N GLY A 78 4.74 -1.91 -11.92
CA GLY A 78 4.23 -0.57 -12.05
C GLY A 78 2.97 -0.57 -11.22
N ILE A 79 3.02 0.03 -10.03
CA ILE A 79 1.87 0.47 -9.23
C ILE A 79 0.61 0.50 -10.10
N ILE A 80 -0.17 -0.60 -10.07
CA ILE A 80 -1.26 -0.91 -11.03
C ILE A 80 -2.51 -0.09 -10.65
N PHE A 81 -2.32 1.16 -10.33
CA PHE A 81 -3.35 2.14 -10.13
C PHE A 81 -2.75 3.46 -10.61
N ASP A 82 -2.66 3.57 -11.94
CA ASP A 82 -2.65 4.86 -12.64
C ASP A 82 -3.79 5.69 -12.05
N PHE A 83 -3.40 6.70 -11.29
CA PHE A 83 -4.25 7.75 -10.73
C PHE A 83 -4.63 8.74 -11.84
#